data_AF-A0A7X9D9B9-F1
#
_entry.id   AF-A0A7X9D9B9-F1
#
_cell.length_a   1.000
_cell.length_b   1.000
_cell.length_c   1.000
_cell.angle_alpha   90.00
_cell.angle_beta   90.00
_cell.angle_gamma   90.00
#
_symmetry.space_group_name_H-M   'P 1'
#
loop_
_entity.id
_entity.type
_entity.pdbx_description
1 polymer ?
#
loop_
_entity_poly.entity_id
_entity_poly.type
_entity_poly.pdbx_seq_one_letter_code
_entity_poly.pdbx_strand_id
1 'polypeptide(L)'
;MEKKITIQELLFNRGLKKEDKIVLLRHKDNRKTKIIRGVAYNESLYDIYRDNPKLFLEYQAEQAEDKFKGVEYIVSFLGEEGTKSRFLGVYRIVETITNDSFSPFYYKMIEVKGFKYLKERVIIDWGKGTLSWCQGIHNEKEIIEITPGFADAFPGYPNVILKFNRLKEIINEGYPEWKRMLSAVNCIYAILDNKTGKIYVGSTYNRQGIWGRWEVYVKTNGHGNNVSLKEMVESDPKYADNFIFSILHILPINISAEEAIKEEELFKKKLGAISFGFCNN
;
A
#
# COMPACT_ATOMS: atom_id res chain seq x y z
N MET A 1 -12.19 8.11 -34.01
CA MET A 1 -11.65 7.05 -33.13
C MET A 1 -11.06 7.73 -31.92
N GLU A 2 -11.54 7.40 -30.72
CA GLU A 2 -10.93 7.87 -29.48
C GLU A 2 -9.50 7.31 -29.38
N LYS A 3 -8.53 8.19 -29.11
CA LYS A 3 -7.15 7.76 -28.91
C LYS A 3 -7.04 7.11 -27.54
N LYS A 4 -6.86 5.78 -27.52
CA LYS A 4 -6.65 5.02 -26.28
C LYS A 4 -5.29 5.35 -25.68
N ILE A 5 -5.26 5.72 -24.40
CA ILE A 5 -4.02 5.96 -23.67
C ILE A 5 -3.41 4.59 -23.33
N THR A 6 -2.13 4.40 -23.63
CA THR A 6 -1.44 3.12 -23.43
C THR A 6 -0.36 3.24 -22.36
N ILE A 7 -0.01 2.11 -21.74
CA ILE A 7 1.11 2.09 -20.78
C ILE A 7 2.44 2.48 -21.46
N GLN A 8 2.61 2.15 -22.74
CA GLN A 8 3.77 2.53 -23.54
C GLN A 8 3.99 4.04 -23.57
N GLU A 9 2.94 4.83 -23.78
CA GLU A 9 3.04 6.30 -23.75
C GLU A 9 3.55 6.80 -22.39
N LEU A 10 3.05 6.23 -21.29
CA LEU A 10 3.51 6.60 -19.95
C LEU A 10 4.95 6.19 -19.67
N LEU A 11 5.37 5.03 -20.19
CA LEU A 11 6.72 4.51 -20.03
C LEU A 11 7.74 5.38 -20.77
N PHE A 12 7.47 5.73 -22.02
CA PHE A 12 8.39 6.51 -22.84
C PHE A 12 8.51 7.96 -22.36
N ASN A 13 7.39 8.56 -21.94
CA ASN A 13 7.40 9.91 -21.36
C ASN A 13 8.13 10.00 -20.00
N ARG A 14 8.51 8.86 -19.41
CA ARG A 14 9.19 8.77 -18.10
C ARG A 14 10.61 8.20 -18.18
N GLY A 15 11.16 8.07 -19.38
CA GLY A 15 12.60 7.85 -19.58
C GLY A 15 13.00 6.53 -20.24
N LEU A 16 12.05 5.60 -20.48
CA LEU A 16 12.33 4.49 -21.41
C LEU A 16 12.33 5.00 -22.85
N LYS A 17 13.09 4.35 -23.72
CA LYS A 17 13.15 4.68 -25.14
C LYS A 17 12.44 3.61 -25.98
N LYS A 18 12.02 3.97 -27.18
CA LYS A 18 11.33 3.03 -28.08
C LYS A 18 12.28 1.97 -28.63
N GLU A 19 13.57 2.28 -28.67
CA GLU A 19 14.63 1.40 -29.17
C GLU A 19 15.12 0.42 -28.09
N ASP A 20 14.79 0.66 -26.82
CA ASP A 20 15.14 -0.22 -25.72
C ASP A 20 14.48 -1.60 -25.92
N LYS A 21 15.22 -2.66 -25.62
CA LYS A 21 14.69 -4.03 -25.69
C LYS A 21 13.83 -4.33 -24.47
N ILE A 22 12.55 -4.02 -24.59
CA ILE A 22 11.58 -4.11 -23.49
C ILE A 22 10.57 -5.24 -23.71
N VAL A 23 10.31 -6.02 -22.65
CA VAL A 23 9.19 -6.97 -22.59
C VAL A 23 8.24 -6.65 -21.44
N LEU A 24 6.96 -6.93 -21.64
CA LEU A 24 5.89 -6.84 -20.66
C LEU A 24 5.65 -8.23 -20.07
N LEU A 25 5.60 -8.32 -18.74
CA LEU A 25 5.38 -9.58 -18.01
C LEU A 25 4.06 -9.53 -17.24
N ARG A 26 3.19 -10.52 -17.46
CA ARG A 26 1.98 -10.74 -16.68
C ARG A 26 2.12 -11.93 -15.76
N HIS A 27 2.21 -11.64 -14.48
CA HIS A 27 2.28 -12.64 -13.42
C HIS A 27 0.88 -13.10 -13.03
N LYS A 28 0.46 -14.26 -13.55
CA LYS A 28 -0.80 -14.92 -13.16
C LYS A 28 -0.59 -16.41 -13.00
N ASP A 29 -0.13 -16.80 -11.82
CA ASP A 29 0.18 -18.18 -11.48
C ASP A 29 -0.89 -18.78 -10.56
N ASN A 30 -1.76 -19.58 -11.17
CA ASN A 30 -2.87 -20.24 -10.48
C ASN A 30 -2.47 -21.58 -9.86
N ARG A 31 -1.18 -21.96 -9.89
CA ARG A 31 -0.73 -23.18 -9.22
C ARG A 31 -0.95 -23.06 -7.71
N LYS A 32 -1.46 -24.13 -7.11
CA LYS A 32 -1.68 -24.23 -5.66
C LYS A 32 -0.38 -24.05 -4.88
N THR A 33 0.71 -24.63 -5.38
CA THR A 33 2.04 -24.53 -4.79
C THR A 33 3.00 -23.95 -5.81
N LYS A 34 3.78 -22.97 -5.36
CA LYS A 34 4.83 -22.29 -6.13
C LYS A 34 6.17 -22.65 -5.50
N ILE A 35 7.12 -23.06 -6.32
CA ILE A 35 8.49 -23.30 -5.87
C ILE A 35 9.30 -22.06 -6.23
N ILE A 36 9.91 -21.42 -5.23
CA ILE A 36 10.73 -20.22 -5.39
C ILE A 36 12.03 -20.44 -4.61
N ARG A 37 13.19 -20.35 -5.26
CA ARG A 37 14.50 -20.69 -4.66
C ARG A 37 14.49 -22.07 -3.97
N GLY A 38 13.82 -23.05 -4.58
CA GLY A 38 13.71 -24.41 -4.05
C GLY A 38 12.75 -24.61 -2.86
N VAL A 39 12.06 -23.56 -2.40
CA VAL A 39 11.12 -23.62 -1.27
C VAL A 39 9.68 -23.56 -1.77
N ALA A 40 8.80 -24.35 -1.17
CA ALA A 40 7.38 -24.41 -1.52
C ALA A 40 6.55 -23.37 -0.75
N TYR A 41 5.76 -22.60 -1.49
CA TYR A 41 4.83 -21.59 -1.00
C TYR A 41 3.41 -21.90 -1.49
N ASN A 42 2.41 -21.74 -0.64
CA ASN A 42 1.00 -22.01 -0.96
C ASN A 42 0.17 -20.72 -1.11
N GLU A 43 0.79 -19.58 -0.84
CA GLU A 43 0.22 -18.26 -0.99
C GLU A 43 -0.03 -17.92 -2.48
N SER A 44 -0.98 -17.03 -2.71
CA SER A 44 -1.19 -16.47 -4.04
C SER A 44 -0.02 -15.54 -4.42
N LEU A 45 0.21 -15.30 -5.71
CA LEU A 45 1.23 -14.29 -6.11
C LEU A 45 0.88 -12.89 -5.61
N TYR A 46 -0.42 -12.61 -5.44
CA TYR A 46 -0.90 -11.36 -4.86
C TYR A 46 -0.42 -11.21 -3.40
N ASP A 47 -0.62 -12.25 -2.58
CA ASP A 47 -0.17 -12.24 -1.19
C ASP A 47 1.36 -12.20 -1.09
N ILE A 48 2.06 -12.98 -1.94
CA ILE A 48 3.53 -12.94 -1.99
C ILE A 48 4.02 -11.53 -2.35
N TYR A 49 3.45 -10.89 -3.37
CA TYR A 49 3.83 -9.51 -3.73
C TYR A 49 3.59 -8.52 -2.59
N ARG A 50 2.40 -8.58 -1.97
CA ARG A 50 1.98 -7.65 -0.91
C ARG A 50 2.81 -7.81 0.36
N ASP A 51 2.98 -9.05 0.82
CA ASP A 51 3.51 -9.34 2.15
C ASP A 51 5.01 -9.64 2.12
N ASN A 52 5.54 -10.11 0.98
CA ASN A 52 6.95 -10.44 0.80
C ASN A 52 7.46 -10.05 -0.61
N PRO A 53 7.58 -8.74 -0.90
CA PRO A 53 7.97 -8.26 -2.22
C PRO A 53 9.34 -8.78 -2.68
N LYS A 54 10.26 -9.10 -1.75
CA LYS A 54 11.56 -9.69 -2.10
C LYS A 54 11.37 -11.10 -2.68
N LEU A 55 10.52 -11.92 -2.07
CA LEU A 55 10.21 -13.25 -2.58
C LEU A 55 9.52 -13.19 -3.95
N PHE A 56 8.66 -12.19 -4.19
CA PHE A 56 8.09 -11.96 -5.50
C PHE A 56 9.17 -11.66 -6.57
N LEU A 57 10.19 -10.89 -6.22
CA LEU A 57 11.29 -10.60 -7.14
C LEU A 57 12.12 -11.85 -7.46
N GLU A 58 12.34 -12.74 -6.48
CA GLU A 58 12.97 -14.05 -6.73
C GLU A 58 12.13 -14.90 -7.69
N TYR A 59 10.81 -14.96 -7.48
CA TYR A 59 9.88 -15.65 -8.40
C TYR A 59 9.97 -15.10 -9.83
N GLN A 60 10.05 -13.78 -9.98
CA GLN A 60 10.19 -13.15 -11.30
C GLN A 60 11.56 -13.44 -11.95
N ALA A 61 12.62 -13.52 -11.14
CA ALA A 61 13.99 -13.73 -11.62
C ALA A 61 14.26 -15.16 -12.11
N GLU A 62 13.61 -16.16 -11.51
CA GLU A 62 13.75 -17.57 -11.89
C GLU A 62 12.95 -17.90 -13.15
N GLN A 63 13.61 -18.46 -14.17
CA GLN A 63 12.98 -18.84 -15.42
C GLN A 63 13.41 -20.24 -15.87
N ALA A 64 12.44 -21.03 -16.35
CA ALA A 64 12.68 -22.35 -16.91
C ALA A 64 13.28 -22.31 -18.33
N GLU A 65 13.07 -21.21 -19.04
CA GLU A 65 13.55 -20.96 -20.41
C GLU A 65 14.27 -19.60 -20.50
N ASP A 66 15.07 -19.39 -21.54
CA ASP A 66 15.80 -18.15 -21.81
C ASP A 66 14.88 -17.03 -22.33
N LYS A 67 13.82 -16.71 -21.57
CA LYS A 67 12.73 -15.80 -21.97
C LYS A 67 13.17 -14.35 -22.10
N PHE A 68 14.23 -13.94 -21.41
CA PHE A 68 14.72 -12.57 -21.42
C PHE A 68 16.06 -12.44 -22.16
N LYS A 69 16.35 -13.39 -23.06
CA LYS A 69 17.55 -13.33 -23.89
C LYS A 69 17.67 -12.00 -24.63
N GLY A 70 18.71 -11.25 -24.31
CA GLY A 70 18.99 -9.94 -24.93
C GLY A 70 17.99 -8.85 -24.59
N VAL A 71 17.08 -9.06 -23.63
CA VAL A 71 16.17 -8.03 -23.11
C VAL A 71 16.95 -7.12 -22.15
N GLU A 72 16.69 -5.82 -22.23
CA GLU A 72 17.30 -4.82 -21.35
C GLU A 72 16.39 -4.49 -20.16
N TYR A 73 15.09 -4.37 -20.42
CA TYR A 73 14.10 -4.03 -19.39
C TYR A 73 12.90 -4.95 -19.43
N ILE A 74 12.39 -5.26 -18.24
CA ILE A 74 11.09 -5.89 -18.08
C ILE A 74 10.13 -4.89 -17.44
N VAL A 75 8.87 -4.92 -17.88
CA VAL A 75 7.77 -4.18 -17.27
C VAL A 75 6.84 -5.19 -16.62
N SER A 76 6.77 -5.16 -15.30
CA SER A 76 6.10 -6.18 -14.50
C SER A 76 4.66 -5.80 -14.20
N PHE A 77 3.75 -6.76 -14.34
CA PHE A 77 2.34 -6.63 -14.00
C PHE A 77 1.85 -7.85 -13.22
N LEU A 78 0.96 -7.62 -12.24
CA LEU A 78 0.20 -8.67 -11.58
C LEU A 78 -1.12 -8.88 -12.34
N GLY A 79 -1.40 -10.11 -12.75
CA GLY A 79 -2.65 -10.44 -13.44
C GLY A 79 -3.82 -10.50 -12.47
N GLU A 80 -4.86 -9.71 -12.74
CA GLU A 80 -6.10 -9.66 -11.95
C GLU A 80 -7.22 -10.46 -12.65
N GLU A 81 -8.47 -10.23 -12.26
CA GLU A 81 -9.63 -10.86 -12.87
C GLU A 81 -9.69 -10.60 -14.39
N GLY A 82 -10.05 -11.63 -15.16
CA GLY A 82 -10.10 -11.57 -16.61
C GLY A 82 -8.75 -11.21 -17.24
N THR A 83 -8.76 -10.15 -18.05
CA THR A 83 -7.60 -9.62 -18.78
C THR A 83 -6.90 -8.46 -18.06
N LYS A 84 -7.46 -7.98 -16.94
CA LYS A 84 -6.86 -6.88 -16.18
C LYS A 84 -5.48 -7.28 -15.65
N SER A 85 -4.55 -6.32 -15.66
CA SER A 85 -3.22 -6.49 -15.07
C SER A 85 -2.73 -5.18 -14.45
N ARG A 86 -2.29 -5.23 -13.20
CA ARG A 86 -1.84 -4.07 -12.43
C ARG A 86 -0.33 -3.89 -12.54
N PHE A 87 0.11 -2.68 -12.86
CA PHE A 87 1.51 -2.34 -13.03
C PHE A 87 2.28 -2.42 -11.70
N LEU A 88 3.41 -3.15 -11.67
CA LEU A 88 4.23 -3.34 -10.46
C LEU A 88 5.57 -2.62 -10.51
N GLY A 89 6.08 -2.30 -11.71
CA GLY A 89 7.36 -1.60 -11.85
C GLY A 89 8.10 -1.93 -13.13
N VAL A 90 9.20 -1.22 -13.33
CA VAL A 90 10.16 -1.45 -14.43
C VAL A 90 11.46 -1.93 -13.81
N TYR A 91 12.03 -2.99 -14.36
CA TYR A 91 13.29 -3.55 -13.88
C TYR A 91 14.28 -3.68 -15.02
N ARG A 92 15.53 -3.28 -14.79
CA ARG A 92 16.64 -3.44 -15.73
C ARG A 92 17.37 -4.73 -15.41
N ILE A 93 17.58 -5.57 -16.42
CA ILE A 93 18.40 -6.78 -16.28
C ILE A 93 19.87 -6.33 -16.22
N VAL A 94 20.57 -6.76 -15.18
CA VAL A 94 21.99 -6.42 -14.98
C VAL A 94 22.91 -7.60 -15.22
N GLU A 95 22.41 -8.82 -15.04
CA GLU A 95 23.18 -10.06 -15.22
C GLU A 95 22.24 -11.22 -15.50
N THR A 96 22.65 -12.13 -16.37
CA THR A 96 21.97 -13.40 -16.64
C THR A 96 22.88 -14.54 -16.20
N ILE A 97 22.38 -15.39 -15.31
CA ILE A 97 23.07 -16.57 -14.80
C ILE A 97 22.38 -17.79 -15.42
N THR A 98 23.15 -18.63 -16.09
CA THR A 98 22.68 -19.92 -16.61
C THR A 98 23.05 -21.04 -15.64
N ASN A 99 22.16 -22.02 -15.49
CA ASN A 99 22.29 -23.13 -14.54
C ASN A 99 22.52 -22.64 -13.10
N ASP A 100 21.70 -21.68 -12.65
CA ASP A 100 21.62 -21.31 -11.25
C ASP A 100 21.17 -22.51 -10.40
N SER A 101 21.51 -22.53 -9.12
CA SER A 101 21.25 -23.67 -8.22
C SER A 101 19.77 -24.08 -8.14
N PHE A 102 18.84 -23.19 -8.48
CA PHE A 102 17.40 -23.43 -8.38
C PHE A 102 16.66 -23.34 -9.71
N SER A 103 17.30 -22.80 -10.76
CA SER A 103 16.64 -22.57 -12.05
C SER A 103 17.62 -22.62 -13.24
N PRO A 104 17.19 -23.09 -14.42
CA PRO A 104 18.02 -23.05 -15.62
C PRO A 104 18.49 -21.64 -16.00
N PHE A 105 17.67 -20.62 -15.74
CA PHE A 105 18.01 -19.22 -15.98
C PHE A 105 17.58 -18.36 -14.79
N TYR A 106 18.52 -17.56 -14.28
CA TYR A 106 18.27 -16.58 -13.24
C TYR A 106 18.74 -15.21 -13.70
N TYR A 107 17.85 -14.21 -13.64
CA TYR A 107 18.15 -12.85 -14.09
C TYR A 107 18.24 -11.92 -12.88
N LYS A 108 19.44 -11.37 -12.62
CA LYS A 108 19.56 -10.29 -11.63
C LYS A 108 19.01 -9.01 -12.23
N MET A 109 18.21 -8.31 -11.43
CA MET A 109 17.52 -7.11 -11.89
C MET A 109 17.58 -6.00 -10.84
N ILE A 110 17.53 -4.76 -11.31
CA ILE A 110 17.38 -3.59 -10.45
C ILE A 110 16.14 -2.80 -10.84
N GLU A 111 15.36 -2.34 -9.86
CA GLU A 111 14.19 -1.50 -10.13
C GLU A 111 14.63 -0.14 -10.69
N VAL A 112 14.00 0.29 -11.78
CA VAL A 112 14.26 1.56 -12.44
C VAL A 112 13.44 2.65 -11.76
N LYS A 113 14.11 3.75 -11.39
CA LYS A 113 13.45 4.94 -10.80
C LYS A 113 12.60 5.66 -11.85
N GLY A 114 11.66 6.49 -11.40
CA GLY A 114 10.79 7.30 -12.28
C GLY A 114 9.37 6.75 -12.47
N PHE A 115 9.14 5.49 -12.09
CA PHE A 115 7.83 4.82 -12.25
C PHE A 115 7.03 4.65 -10.96
N LYS A 116 7.50 5.23 -9.83
CA LYS A 116 6.86 5.05 -8.52
C LYS A 116 5.37 5.44 -8.51
N TYR A 117 5.00 6.46 -9.26
CA TYR A 117 3.63 6.98 -9.31
C TYR A 117 2.70 6.13 -10.17
N LEU A 118 3.22 5.18 -10.94
CA LEU A 118 2.42 4.21 -11.70
C LEU A 118 2.26 2.90 -10.93
N LYS A 119 3.25 2.56 -10.09
CA LYS A 119 3.33 1.33 -9.29
C LYS A 119 2.05 1.15 -8.48
N GLU A 120 1.42 -0.01 -8.67
CA GLU A 120 0.16 -0.46 -8.07
C GLU A 120 -1.07 0.37 -8.44
N ARG A 121 -0.91 1.47 -9.17
CA ARG A 121 -1.98 2.41 -9.49
C ARG A 121 -2.56 2.21 -10.87
N VAL A 122 -1.72 1.90 -11.86
CA VAL A 122 -2.17 1.73 -13.25
C VAL A 122 -2.61 0.29 -13.49
N ILE A 123 -3.82 0.12 -14.00
CA ILE A 123 -4.36 -1.16 -14.45
C ILE A 123 -4.56 -1.10 -15.96
N ILE A 124 -4.01 -2.09 -16.66
CA ILE A 124 -4.10 -2.23 -18.11
C ILE A 124 -5.02 -3.37 -18.52
N ASP A 125 -5.52 -3.31 -19.76
CA ASP A 125 -6.03 -4.48 -20.45
C ASP A 125 -4.86 -5.27 -21.04
N TRP A 126 -4.65 -6.51 -20.58
CA TRP A 126 -3.68 -7.40 -21.22
C TRP A 126 -4.11 -7.80 -22.64
N GLY A 127 -5.41 -7.76 -22.91
CA GLY A 127 -6.04 -8.25 -24.14
C GLY A 127 -6.22 -9.77 -24.16
N LYS A 128 -6.68 -10.30 -25.29
CA LYS A 128 -7.03 -11.73 -25.47
C LYS A 128 -5.83 -12.69 -25.38
N GLY A 129 -4.60 -12.17 -25.43
CA GLY A 129 -3.36 -12.94 -25.31
C GLY A 129 -2.96 -13.28 -23.87
N THR A 130 -3.91 -13.52 -22.95
CA THR A 130 -3.64 -13.82 -21.53
C THR A 130 -2.82 -15.09 -21.30
N LEU A 131 -2.79 -16.00 -22.27
CA LEU A 131 -1.94 -17.19 -22.27
C LEU A 131 -0.46 -16.86 -22.50
N SER A 132 -0.16 -15.78 -23.22
CA SER A 132 1.20 -15.29 -23.40
C SER A 132 1.52 -14.28 -22.31
N TRP A 133 2.20 -14.75 -21.26
CA TRP A 133 2.60 -13.95 -20.10
C TRP A 133 3.78 -13.01 -20.39
N CYS A 134 4.60 -13.30 -21.41
CA CYS A 134 5.73 -12.46 -21.82
C CYS A 134 5.48 -11.93 -23.23
N GLN A 135 5.39 -10.62 -23.40
CA GLN A 135 5.08 -9.96 -24.68
C GLN A 135 6.05 -8.82 -24.97
N GLY A 136 6.42 -8.61 -26.22
CA GLY A 136 7.27 -7.46 -26.58
C GLY A 136 6.52 -6.14 -26.43
N ILE A 137 7.25 -5.04 -26.17
CA ILE A 137 6.70 -3.69 -25.94
C ILE A 137 5.78 -3.17 -27.06
N HIS A 138 5.93 -3.67 -28.28
CA HIS A 138 5.06 -3.38 -29.43
C HIS A 138 3.62 -3.84 -29.26
N ASN A 139 3.33 -4.73 -28.31
CA ASN A 139 1.97 -5.13 -27.95
C ASN A 139 1.35 -4.06 -27.06
N GLU A 140 0.75 -3.05 -27.67
CA GLU A 140 0.10 -1.94 -26.95
C GLU A 140 -0.92 -2.42 -25.93
N LYS A 141 -0.88 -1.84 -24.72
CA LYS A 141 -1.81 -2.15 -23.64
C LYS A 141 -2.55 -0.88 -23.22
N GLU A 142 -3.86 -0.90 -23.41
CA GLU A 142 -4.76 0.17 -22.99
C GLU A 142 -4.78 0.27 -21.48
N ILE A 143 -4.74 1.49 -20.96
CA ILE A 143 -4.98 1.76 -19.55
C ILE A 143 -6.49 1.78 -19.32
N ILE A 144 -6.98 0.87 -18.48
CA ILE A 144 -8.41 0.77 -18.13
C ILE A 144 -8.70 1.66 -16.92
N GLU A 145 -7.80 1.67 -15.93
CA GLU A 145 -8.05 2.30 -14.64
C GLU A 145 -6.77 2.86 -14.02
N ILE A 146 -6.91 3.97 -13.30
CA ILE A 146 -5.89 4.49 -12.39
C ILE A 146 -6.53 4.56 -11.00
N THR A 147 -6.00 3.77 -10.07
CA THR A 147 -6.55 3.56 -8.74
C THR A 147 -5.46 3.84 -7.68
N PRO A 148 -5.78 4.00 -6.38
CA PRO A 148 -4.76 4.07 -5.33
C PRO A 148 -3.89 2.79 -5.31
N GLY A 149 -2.61 2.90 -4.92
CA GLY A 149 -1.73 1.73 -4.78
C GLY A 149 -2.16 0.86 -3.59
N PHE A 150 -1.58 -0.34 -3.42
CA PHE A 150 -1.99 -1.22 -2.32
C PHE A 150 -1.71 -0.60 -0.95
N ALA A 151 -0.56 0.09 -0.82
CA ALA A 151 -0.24 0.82 0.40
C ALA A 151 -1.24 1.97 0.68
N ASP A 152 -1.93 2.46 -0.36
CA ASP A 152 -2.86 3.57 -0.31
C ASP A 152 -4.32 3.12 -0.12
N ALA A 153 -4.60 1.82 -0.24
CA ALA A 153 -5.94 1.27 -0.06
C ALA A 153 -6.36 1.31 1.42
N PHE A 154 -7.65 1.49 1.67
CA PHE A 154 -8.19 1.45 3.03
C PHE A 154 -8.24 0.00 3.55
N PRO A 155 -7.58 -0.34 4.69
CA PRO A 155 -7.43 -1.73 5.14
C PRO A 155 -8.69 -2.31 5.81
N GLY A 156 -9.76 -1.52 5.93
CA GLY A 156 -10.93 -1.81 6.76
C GLY A 156 -10.74 -1.32 8.19
N TYR A 157 -11.82 -0.84 8.83
CA TYR A 157 -11.75 -0.17 10.14
C TYR A 157 -10.99 -0.96 11.22
N PRO A 158 -11.21 -2.28 11.41
CA PRO A 158 -10.52 -3.04 12.45
C PRO A 158 -9.01 -3.18 12.24
N ASN A 159 -8.54 -3.00 11.00
CA ASN A 159 -7.14 -3.18 10.60
C ASN A 159 -6.40 -1.83 10.48
N VAL A 160 -7.03 -0.71 10.83
CA VAL A 160 -6.38 0.60 10.77
C VAL A 160 -5.37 0.71 11.89
N ILE A 161 -4.08 0.68 11.51
CA ILE A 161 -2.94 0.95 12.38
C ILE A 161 -1.99 1.86 11.59
N LEU A 162 -1.87 3.12 12.01
CA LEU A 162 -1.13 4.14 11.27
C LEU A 162 -0.08 4.83 12.14
N LYS A 163 1.18 4.81 11.71
CA LYS A 163 2.17 5.77 12.23
C LYS A 163 1.76 7.19 11.85
N PHE A 164 2.10 8.15 12.70
CA PHE A 164 1.71 9.55 12.48
C PHE A 164 2.16 10.11 11.12
N ASN A 165 3.35 9.76 10.64
CA ASN A 165 3.84 10.17 9.32
C ASN A 165 2.93 9.70 8.18
N ARG A 166 2.43 8.46 8.24
CA ARG A 166 1.52 7.91 7.25
C ARG A 166 0.13 8.55 7.36
N LEU A 167 -0.36 8.78 8.57
CA LEU A 167 -1.61 9.52 8.78
C LEU A 167 -1.53 10.93 8.19
N LYS A 168 -0.41 11.63 8.39
CA LYS A 168 -0.14 12.96 7.83
C LYS A 168 -0.15 12.96 6.30
N GLU A 169 0.49 11.95 5.68
CA GLU A 169 0.45 11.76 4.23
C GLU A 169 -0.98 11.55 3.72
N ILE A 170 -1.72 10.60 4.31
CA ILE A 170 -3.11 10.29 3.92
C ILE A 170 -4.01 11.53 3.98
N ILE A 171 -3.89 12.33 5.05
CA ILE A 171 -4.71 13.53 5.25
C ILE A 171 -4.29 14.66 4.28
N ASN A 172 -3.00 14.94 4.15
CA ASN A 172 -2.51 16.05 3.33
C ASN A 172 -2.71 15.80 1.82
N GLU A 173 -2.47 14.57 1.37
CA GLU A 173 -2.69 14.17 -0.03
C GLU A 173 -4.17 13.93 -0.34
N GLY A 174 -5.03 13.90 0.68
CA GLY A 174 -6.49 13.84 0.52
C GLY A 174 -6.98 12.54 -0.13
N TYR A 175 -6.41 11.40 0.24
CA TYR A 175 -6.71 10.10 -0.37
C TYR A 175 -8.23 9.84 -0.38
N PRO A 176 -8.89 9.78 -1.55
CA PRO A 176 -10.35 9.83 -1.63
C PRO A 176 -11.06 8.70 -0.88
N GLU A 177 -10.53 7.48 -0.97
CA GLU A 177 -11.09 6.33 -0.27
C GLU A 177 -10.98 6.47 1.24
N TRP A 178 -9.79 6.81 1.76
CA TRP A 178 -9.57 7.04 3.18
C TRP A 178 -10.48 8.14 3.72
N LYS A 179 -10.58 9.27 3.00
CA LYS A 179 -11.47 10.37 3.38
C LYS A 179 -12.92 9.92 3.44
N ARG A 180 -13.39 9.20 2.41
CA ARG A 180 -14.76 8.69 2.35
C ARG A 180 -15.06 7.73 3.52
N MET A 181 -14.18 6.76 3.77
CA MET A 181 -14.37 5.75 4.82
C MET A 181 -14.29 6.38 6.22
N LEU A 182 -13.22 7.14 6.52
CA LEU A 182 -13.04 7.76 7.83
C LEU A 182 -14.05 8.88 8.14
N SER A 183 -14.65 9.52 7.12
CA SER A 183 -15.72 10.50 7.34
C SER A 183 -17.09 9.85 7.57
N ALA A 184 -17.26 8.57 7.21
CA ALA A 184 -18.55 7.89 7.25
C ALA A 184 -18.91 7.32 8.63
N VAL A 185 -17.95 7.28 9.57
CA VAL A 185 -18.16 6.71 10.90
C VAL A 185 -17.56 7.60 11.97
N ASN A 186 -18.17 7.56 13.16
CA ASN A 186 -17.51 7.93 14.39
C ASN A 186 -16.80 6.71 14.98
N CYS A 187 -15.93 6.88 15.95
CA CYS A 187 -15.30 5.73 16.62
C CYS A 187 -14.75 6.06 18.00
N ILE A 188 -14.44 4.99 18.73
CA ILE A 188 -13.42 5.00 19.77
C ILE A 188 -12.08 4.68 19.10
N TYR A 189 -11.10 5.55 19.29
CA TYR A 189 -9.76 5.40 18.75
C TYR A 189 -8.70 5.41 19.86
N ALA A 190 -7.52 4.90 19.54
CA ALA A 190 -6.36 4.94 20.40
C ALA A 190 -5.18 5.63 19.71
N ILE A 191 -4.34 6.29 20.50
CA ILE A 191 -3.01 6.76 20.13
C ILE A 191 -2.03 6.11 21.09
N LEU A 192 -1.22 5.19 20.59
CA LEU A 192 -0.13 4.55 21.33
C LEU A 192 1.16 5.33 21.11
N ASP A 193 1.84 5.70 22.19
CA ASP A 193 3.23 6.13 22.12
C ASP A 193 4.14 4.90 22.12
N ASN A 194 4.73 4.59 20.97
CA ASN A 194 5.59 3.43 20.79
C ASN A 194 6.91 3.54 21.59
N LYS A 195 7.27 4.73 22.08
CA LYS A 195 8.47 4.94 22.91
C LYS A 195 8.21 4.58 24.38
N THR A 196 7.02 4.90 24.90
CA THR A 196 6.71 4.73 26.33
C THR A 196 5.72 3.60 26.62
N GLY A 197 5.03 3.10 25.59
CA GLY A 197 3.94 2.11 25.74
C GLY A 197 2.63 2.70 26.25
N LYS A 198 2.58 4.01 26.54
CA LYS A 198 1.40 4.68 27.05
C LYS A 198 0.38 4.91 25.94
N ILE A 199 -0.90 4.81 26.30
CA ILE A 199 -2.02 4.96 25.38
C ILE A 199 -2.88 6.17 25.75
N TYR A 200 -3.36 6.87 24.73
CA TYR A 200 -4.48 7.80 24.81
C TYR A 200 -5.68 7.17 24.12
N VAL A 201 -6.86 7.27 24.72
CA VAL A 201 -8.14 6.82 24.16
C VAL A 201 -9.03 8.04 24.02
N GLY A 202 -9.68 8.17 22.86
CA GLY A 202 -10.67 9.22 22.63
C GLY A 202 -11.83 8.72 21.78
N SER A 203 -12.91 9.49 21.78
CA SER A 203 -14.07 9.28 20.93
C SER A 203 -14.25 10.40 19.89
N THR A 204 -15.06 10.12 18.89
CA THR A 204 -15.64 11.13 18.01
C THR A 204 -17.15 10.98 17.98
N TYR A 205 -17.85 12.09 17.78
CA TYR A 205 -19.33 12.16 17.74
C TYR A 205 -19.80 13.33 16.87
N ASN A 206 -18.99 13.74 15.90
CA ASN A 206 -19.28 14.89 15.03
C ASN A 206 -19.57 14.43 13.59
N ARG A 207 -20.06 15.36 12.77
CA ARG A 207 -20.48 15.08 11.37
C ARG A 207 -19.34 14.80 10.40
N GLN A 208 -18.09 15.07 10.78
CA GLN A 208 -16.90 14.80 9.97
C GLN A 208 -16.27 13.43 10.31
N GLY A 209 -16.90 12.66 11.21
CA GLY A 209 -16.41 11.35 11.63
C GLY A 209 -15.02 11.40 12.27
N ILE A 210 -14.31 10.27 12.21
CA ILE A 210 -12.93 10.18 12.69
C ILE A 210 -11.95 10.97 11.80
N TRP A 211 -12.25 11.14 10.51
CA TRP A 211 -11.44 11.98 9.60
C TRP A 211 -11.22 13.38 10.17
N GLY A 212 -12.31 14.06 10.56
CA GLY A 212 -12.22 15.42 11.10
C GLY A 212 -11.35 15.51 12.34
N ARG A 213 -11.43 14.52 13.25
CA ARG A 213 -10.60 14.51 14.47
C ARG A 213 -9.14 14.25 14.15
N TRP A 214 -8.83 13.29 13.29
CA TRP A 214 -7.44 13.00 12.88
C TRP A 214 -6.82 14.13 12.06
N GLU A 215 -7.61 14.90 11.29
CA GLU A 215 -7.15 16.12 10.63
C GLU A 215 -6.63 17.16 11.62
N VAL A 216 -7.26 17.30 12.79
CA VAL A 216 -6.78 18.19 13.85
C VAL A 216 -5.43 17.73 14.40
N TYR A 217 -5.25 16.42 14.64
CA TYR A 217 -3.94 15.88 15.05
C TYR A 217 -2.86 16.19 14.02
N VAL A 218 -3.14 16.01 12.72
CA VAL A 218 -2.17 16.33 11.65
C VAL A 218 -1.83 17.81 11.61
N LYS A 219 -2.85 18.70 11.69
CA LYS A 219 -2.67 20.17 11.69
C LYS A 219 -1.86 20.68 12.89
N THR A 220 -1.95 19.97 14.01
CA THR A 220 -1.27 20.32 15.27
C THR A 220 -0.01 19.50 15.50
N ASN A 221 0.56 18.89 14.46
CA ASN A 221 1.78 18.09 14.54
C ASN A 221 1.73 16.97 15.62
N GLY A 222 0.56 16.35 15.79
CA GLY A 222 0.39 15.12 16.56
C GLY A 222 -0.28 15.28 17.91
N HIS A 223 -0.52 16.49 18.40
CA HIS A 223 -1.08 16.66 19.76
C HIS A 223 -2.62 16.79 19.80
N GLY A 224 -3.28 17.25 18.74
CA GLY A 224 -4.75 17.31 18.65
C GLY A 224 -5.42 18.15 19.75
N ASN A 225 -4.70 19.18 20.23
CA ASN A 225 -5.04 20.00 21.40
C ASN A 225 -5.21 19.22 22.73
N ASN A 226 -4.70 17.99 22.83
CA ASN A 226 -4.58 17.29 24.10
C ASN A 226 -3.38 17.84 24.89
N VAL A 227 -3.57 18.12 26.17
CA VAL A 227 -2.55 18.75 27.04
C VAL A 227 -1.29 17.89 27.14
N SER A 228 -1.44 16.62 27.54
CA SER A 228 -0.33 15.68 27.70
C SER A 228 0.45 15.47 26.40
N LEU A 229 -0.26 15.30 25.27
CA LEU A 229 0.39 15.13 23.98
C LEU A 229 1.10 16.41 23.52
N LYS A 230 0.54 17.58 23.84
CA LYS A 230 1.11 18.88 23.47
C LYS A 230 2.44 19.12 24.17
N GLU A 231 2.51 18.86 25.48
CA GLU A 231 3.76 18.99 26.25
C GLU A 231 4.90 18.14 25.65
N MET A 232 4.59 16.90 25.23
CA MET A 232 5.57 16.02 24.59
C MET A 232 6.03 16.55 23.23
N VAL A 233 5.11 17.01 22.39
CA VAL A 233 5.44 17.56 21.06
C VAL A 233 6.16 18.91 21.15
N GLU A 234 5.87 19.73 22.16
CA GLU A 234 6.59 20.99 22.39
C GLU A 234 8.03 20.73 22.88
N SER A 235 8.28 19.65 23.62
CA SER A 235 9.62 19.26 24.06
C SER A 235 10.50 18.72 22.92
N ASP A 236 9.90 18.06 21.93
CA ASP A 236 10.55 17.56 20.72
C ASP A 236 9.55 17.62 19.55
N PRO A 237 9.73 18.52 18.56
CA PRO A 237 8.84 18.63 17.41
C PRO A 237 8.72 17.34 16.56
N LYS A 238 9.63 16.37 16.72
CA LYS A 238 9.57 15.06 16.07
C LYS A 238 8.97 13.97 16.97
N TYR A 239 8.59 14.29 18.20
CA TYR A 239 8.08 13.29 19.15
C TYR A 239 6.89 12.52 18.60
N ALA A 240 6.02 13.20 17.85
CA ALA A 240 4.82 12.61 17.26
C ALA A 240 5.11 11.46 16.26
N ASP A 241 6.34 11.33 15.74
CA ASP A 241 6.73 10.20 14.90
C ASP A 241 6.67 8.85 15.64
N ASN A 242 6.65 8.88 16.99
CA ASN A 242 6.46 7.71 17.84
C ASN A 242 4.98 7.29 17.97
N PHE A 243 4.03 8.12 17.54
CA PHE A 243 2.61 7.85 17.71
C PHE A 243 2.06 6.89 16.66
N ILE A 244 1.24 5.95 17.13
CA ILE A 244 0.48 4.99 16.33
C ILE A 244 -1.01 5.21 16.60
N PHE A 245 -1.76 5.52 15.55
CA PHE A 245 -3.20 5.75 15.56
C PHE A 245 -3.94 4.49 15.13
N SER A 246 -4.94 4.09 15.93
CA SER A 246 -5.75 2.90 15.66
C SER A 246 -7.23 3.15 15.95
N ILE A 247 -8.11 2.43 15.24
CA ILE A 247 -9.55 2.41 15.54
C ILE A 247 -9.85 1.19 16.41
N LEU A 248 -10.45 1.41 17.57
CA LEU A 248 -10.81 0.34 18.52
C LEU A 248 -12.24 -0.15 18.31
N HIS A 249 -13.17 0.76 18.06
CA HIS A 249 -14.59 0.44 17.92
C HIS A 249 -15.31 1.47 17.06
N ILE A 250 -16.06 1.04 16.04
CA ILE A 250 -16.83 1.93 15.18
C ILE A 250 -18.14 2.32 15.87
N LEU A 251 -18.57 3.57 15.65
CA LEU A 251 -19.80 4.14 16.15
C LEU A 251 -20.61 4.72 14.99
N PRO A 252 -21.96 4.75 15.09
CA PRO A 252 -22.80 5.41 14.10
C PRO A 252 -22.38 6.88 13.90
N ILE A 253 -22.45 7.38 12.66
CA ILE A 253 -22.10 8.78 12.36
C ILE A 253 -23.02 9.79 13.08
N ASN A 254 -24.23 9.37 13.45
CA ASN A 254 -25.23 10.15 14.16
C ASN A 254 -25.27 9.88 15.68
N ILE A 255 -24.28 9.18 16.24
CA ILE A 255 -24.22 8.93 17.69
C ILE A 255 -24.23 10.24 18.48
N SER A 256 -24.90 10.24 19.64
CA SER A 256 -24.85 11.39 20.54
C SER A 256 -23.50 11.51 21.25
N ALA A 257 -23.17 12.71 21.71
CA ALA A 257 -21.95 12.93 22.49
C ALA A 257 -21.94 12.10 23.79
N GLU A 258 -23.09 12.01 24.47
CA GLU A 258 -23.24 11.26 25.72
C GLU A 258 -22.93 9.76 25.52
N GLU A 259 -23.49 9.15 24.49
CA GLU A 259 -23.26 7.73 24.17
C GLU A 259 -21.80 7.46 23.77
N ALA A 260 -21.21 8.34 22.94
CA ALA A 260 -19.82 8.21 22.53
C ALA A 260 -18.85 8.32 23.72
N ILE A 261 -19.10 9.26 24.64
CA ILE A 261 -18.31 9.43 25.87
C ILE A 261 -18.46 8.22 26.78
N LYS A 262 -19.68 7.66 26.91
CA LYS A 262 -19.90 6.45 27.70
C LYS A 262 -19.11 5.25 27.16
N GLU A 263 -19.06 5.07 25.84
CA GLU A 263 -18.23 4.06 25.20
C GLU A 263 -16.73 4.35 25.40
N GLU A 264 -16.30 5.61 25.30
CA GLU A 264 -14.93 6.03 25.57
C GLU A 264 -14.48 5.62 26.98
N GLU A 265 -15.29 5.90 28.00
CA GLU A 265 -15.02 5.56 29.40
C GLU A 265 -14.91 4.04 29.60
N LEU A 266 -15.76 3.26 28.93
CA LEU A 266 -15.66 1.81 28.95
C LEU A 266 -14.32 1.32 28.40
N PHE A 267 -13.86 1.88 27.28
CA PHE A 267 -12.58 1.52 26.68
C PHE A 267 -11.38 2.00 27.51
N LYS A 268 -11.44 3.20 28.07
CA LYS A 268 -10.43 3.70 29.02
C LYS A 268 -10.25 2.74 30.20
N LYS A 269 -11.36 2.24 30.76
CA LYS A 269 -11.35 1.25 31.85
C LYS A 269 -10.78 -0.10 31.40
N LYS A 270 -11.22 -0.62 30.24
CA LYS A 270 -10.74 -1.91 29.71
C LYS A 270 -9.24 -1.93 29.45
N LEU A 271 -8.68 -0.81 29.00
CA LEU A 271 -7.28 -0.70 28.59
C LEU A 271 -6.38 -0.07 29.67
N GLY A 272 -6.94 0.35 30.82
CA GLY A 272 -6.18 1.03 31.88
C GLY A 272 -5.62 2.39 31.46
N ALA A 273 -6.23 3.06 30.48
CA ALA A 273 -5.70 4.27 29.85
C ALA A 273 -5.65 5.49 30.79
N ILE A 274 -6.42 5.48 31.88
CA ILE A 274 -6.38 6.51 32.93
C ILE A 274 -5.21 6.25 33.89
N SER A 275 -5.10 5.03 34.41
CA SER A 275 -4.08 4.67 35.40
C SER A 275 -2.66 4.60 34.82
N PHE A 276 -2.52 4.25 33.54
CA PHE A 276 -1.22 3.94 32.93
C PHE A 276 -0.98 4.67 31.60
N GLY A 277 -1.93 5.51 31.15
CA GLY A 277 -1.89 6.16 29.85
C GLY A 277 -1.77 7.68 29.93
N PHE A 278 -2.32 8.35 28.91
CA PHE A 278 -2.38 9.80 28.80
C PHE A 278 -3.78 10.38 29.00
N CYS A 279 -4.75 9.55 29.40
CA CYS A 279 -6.12 10.00 29.70
C CYS A 279 -6.19 10.57 31.12
N ASN A 280 -5.59 11.75 31.33
CA ASN A 280 -5.51 12.42 32.63
C ASN A 280 -6.53 13.56 32.80
N ASN A 281 -7.67 13.48 32.11
CA ASN A 281 -8.75 14.46 32.24
C ASN A 281 -9.81 13.96 33.22
#